data_AF-A0A1Y4HMM7-F1
#
_entry.id   AF-A0A1Y4HMM7-F1
#
_cell.length_a   1.000
_cell.length_b   1.000
_cell.length_c   1.000
_cell.angle_alpha   90.00
_cell.angle_beta   90.00
_cell.angle_gamma   90.00
#
_symmetry.space_group_name_H-M   'P 1'
#
loop_
_entity.id
_entity.type
_entity.pdbx_description
1 polymer ?
#
loop_
_entity_poly.entity_id
_entity_poly.type
_entity_poly.pdbx_seq_one_letter_code
_entity_poly.pdbx_strand_id
1 'polypeptide(L)'
;MNKKLTAIILVGALACAMTVPAMASERTAVPISAPIAAEEPQPLPDSVLYYGTVKEWVEDENGAIKQIYLESERYGAYLMNVSEDTVWIDSGRHTQSDPSSLQKGEGVYVFHSTVETRSLPPQTAAFAVVRNIPMDAGSAMYHEVENVSLQDGKLTITTDNGGLFVFADEQTQLFSYGTDTAPSLEDIQSGSYVMAWYGAVATSYPGQTHASALMVLPKQQTAEKSEKESLLTRAGLVSALHEKAGKPVVNYAMRYADVNADCSYVEAVRWAASEGLLGKEGESFLPDNFVNREELAVALWRYAGSPTPEDYAILNKMADVEEISISARLAVAWACEKGVLPAIDEGIFAPQQPASEEILDAALQKLS
;
A
#
# COMPACT_ATOMS: atom_id res chain seq x y z
N MET A 1 -27.89 -19.83 -85.99
CA MET A 1 -28.75 -18.63 -86.17
C MET A 1 -28.61 -17.80 -84.92
N ASN A 2 -27.85 -16.70 -84.97
CA ASN A 2 -28.33 -15.33 -85.28
C ASN A 2 -29.08 -14.76 -84.06
N LYS A 3 -28.87 -13.55 -83.53
CA LYS A 3 -28.18 -12.30 -83.91
C LYS A 3 -28.26 -11.45 -82.61
N LYS A 4 -27.19 -10.77 -82.17
CA LYS A 4 -26.86 -9.36 -82.45
C LYS A 4 -27.91 -8.31 -82.01
N LEU A 5 -27.42 -7.35 -81.21
CA LEU A 5 -27.73 -5.89 -81.22
C LEU A 5 -29.16 -5.47 -80.83
N THR A 6 -29.52 -4.28 -80.35
CA THR A 6 -28.94 -3.02 -79.82
C THR A 6 -30.15 -2.07 -79.62
N ALA A 7 -29.97 -0.95 -78.90
CA ALA A 7 -30.71 0.34 -78.95
C ALA A 7 -31.53 0.63 -77.68
N ILE A 8 -31.10 1.56 -76.81
CA ILE A 8 -31.07 3.04 -76.91
C ILE A 8 -32.48 3.64 -76.99
N ILE A 9 -32.87 4.40 -75.95
CA ILE A 9 -33.47 5.75 -76.05
C ILE A 9 -33.22 6.50 -74.74
N LEU A 10 -32.95 7.78 -74.90
CA LEU A 10 -32.34 8.74 -74.00
C LEU A 10 -33.28 9.95 -73.90
N VAL A 11 -33.82 10.26 -72.71
CA VAL A 11 -34.42 11.55 -72.30
C VAL A 11 -34.45 11.51 -70.76
N GLY A 12 -33.94 12.43 -69.95
CA GLY A 12 -33.67 13.85 -70.11
C GLY A 12 -34.43 14.60 -68.99
N ALA A 13 -33.67 15.28 -68.12
CA ALA A 13 -34.07 16.28 -67.11
C ALA A 13 -34.69 15.76 -65.78
N LEU A 14 -34.01 16.02 -64.64
CA LEU A 14 -34.18 17.25 -63.86
C LEU A 14 -33.18 17.26 -62.69
N ALA A 15 -32.48 18.38 -62.51
CA ALA A 15 -31.57 18.61 -61.39
C ALA A 15 -32.38 18.94 -60.12
N CYS A 16 -32.18 18.16 -59.05
CA CYS A 16 -32.47 18.60 -57.69
C CYS A 16 -31.23 18.32 -56.84
N ALA A 17 -30.54 19.40 -56.48
CA ALA A 17 -29.54 19.40 -55.43
C ALA A 17 -30.22 18.97 -54.13
N MET A 18 -29.85 17.80 -53.61
CA MET A 18 -30.13 17.46 -52.22
C MET A 18 -28.83 17.60 -51.44
N THR A 19 -28.73 18.76 -50.80
CA THR A 19 -27.85 19.03 -49.66
C THR A 19 -27.98 17.90 -48.66
N VAL A 20 -26.87 17.25 -48.33
CA VAL A 20 -26.79 16.39 -47.14
C VAL A 20 -26.98 17.30 -45.93
N PRO A 21 -27.99 17.09 -45.07
CA PRO A 21 -28.01 17.74 -43.78
C PRO A 21 -26.83 17.20 -42.97
N ALA A 22 -25.92 18.11 -42.58
CA ALA A 22 -24.94 17.83 -41.55
C ALA A 22 -25.70 17.43 -40.28
N MET A 23 -25.60 16.16 -39.88
CA MET A 23 -25.98 15.74 -38.54
C MET A 23 -24.98 16.37 -37.58
N ALA A 24 -25.38 17.50 -36.99
CA ALA A 24 -24.75 17.99 -35.78
C ALA A 24 -24.92 16.88 -34.73
N SER A 25 -23.80 16.43 -34.16
CA SER A 25 -23.80 15.62 -32.96
C SER A 25 -24.51 16.43 -31.88
N GLU A 26 -25.77 16.10 -31.62
CA GLU A 26 -26.46 16.56 -30.42
C GLU A 26 -25.64 16.03 -29.25
N ARG A 27 -24.98 16.96 -28.55
CA ARG A 27 -24.53 16.70 -27.18
C ARG A 27 -25.79 16.36 -26.41
N THR A 28 -25.99 15.07 -26.16
CA THR A 28 -26.90 14.60 -25.13
C THR A 28 -26.42 15.24 -23.84
N ALA A 29 -27.16 16.24 -23.37
CA ALA A 29 -26.96 16.79 -22.04
C ALA A 29 -27.19 15.63 -21.06
N VAL A 30 -26.13 15.17 -20.42
CA VAL A 30 -26.23 14.22 -19.32
C VAL A 30 -27.09 14.92 -18.25
N PRO A 31 -28.22 14.32 -17.83
CA PRO A 31 -29.02 14.91 -16.77
C PRO A 31 -28.15 15.02 -15.51
N ILE A 32 -28.21 16.17 -14.82
CA ILE A 32 -27.48 16.50 -13.58
C ILE A 32 -27.77 15.50 -12.44
N SER A 33 -28.71 14.58 -12.62
CA SER A 33 -29.12 13.55 -11.66
C SER A 33 -28.58 12.15 -11.97
N ALA A 34 -27.65 11.98 -12.92
CA ALA A 34 -26.94 10.71 -13.05
C ALA A 34 -26.03 10.54 -11.81
N PRO A 35 -26.14 9.44 -11.04
CA PRO A 35 -25.17 9.15 -10.01
C PRO A 35 -23.80 9.09 -10.69
N ILE A 36 -22.85 9.86 -10.16
CA ILE A 36 -21.43 9.67 -10.46
C ILE A 36 -21.20 8.19 -10.17
N ALA A 37 -20.94 7.40 -11.22
CA ALA A 37 -20.38 6.08 -11.03
C ALA A 37 -19.14 6.32 -10.18
N ALA A 38 -19.15 5.85 -8.94
CA ALA A 38 -17.94 5.82 -8.14
C ALA A 38 -16.95 5.04 -9.00
N GLU A 39 -15.96 5.72 -9.55
CA GLU A 39 -14.76 5.04 -10.03
C GLU A 39 -14.30 4.22 -8.83
N GLU A 40 -14.45 2.91 -8.92
CA GLU A 40 -13.78 2.01 -8.01
C GLU A 40 -12.29 2.42 -8.05
N PRO A 41 -11.68 2.77 -6.91
CA PRO A 41 -10.29 3.17 -6.90
C PRO A 41 -9.46 2.03 -7.51
N GLN A 42 -8.90 2.28 -8.69
CA GLN A 42 -7.95 1.35 -9.31
C GLN A 42 -6.78 1.22 -8.33
N PRO A 43 -6.40 0.00 -7.92
CA PRO A 43 -5.26 -0.18 -7.04
C PRO A 43 -4.01 0.37 -7.74
N LEU A 44 -3.24 1.18 -7.01
CA LEU A 44 -1.98 1.70 -7.52
C LEU A 44 -0.97 0.54 -7.62
N PRO A 45 -0.06 0.55 -8.60
CA PRO A 45 1.00 -0.44 -8.65
C PRO A 45 1.92 -0.28 -7.44
N ASP A 46 2.49 -1.37 -6.95
CA ASP A 46 3.34 -1.37 -5.75
C ASP A 46 4.62 -0.55 -5.95
N SER A 47 5.07 -0.42 -7.19
CA SER A 47 6.19 0.46 -7.54
C SER A 47 6.11 0.95 -8.99
N VAL A 48 6.83 2.02 -9.28
CA VAL A 48 7.03 2.55 -10.63
C VAL A 48 8.49 2.39 -11.02
N LEU A 49 8.72 1.87 -12.22
CA LEU A 49 10.06 1.75 -12.79
C LEU A 49 10.48 3.05 -13.48
N TYR A 50 11.51 3.68 -12.95
CA TYR A 50 12.17 4.84 -13.52
C TYR A 50 13.56 4.45 -14.05
N TYR A 51 13.96 5.03 -15.19
CA TYR A 51 15.35 4.96 -15.67
C TYR A 51 15.92 6.37 -15.74
N GLY A 52 17.14 6.57 -15.24
CA GLY A 52 17.82 7.86 -15.34
C GLY A 52 19.33 7.77 -15.16
N THR A 53 19.99 8.89 -15.44
CA THR A 53 21.44 9.05 -15.26
C THR A 53 21.74 9.75 -13.94
N VAL A 54 22.66 9.19 -13.15
CA VAL A 54 23.12 9.78 -11.89
C VAL A 54 23.82 11.10 -12.13
N LYS A 55 23.32 12.18 -11.53
CA LYS A 55 23.94 13.51 -11.61
C LYS A 55 24.67 13.86 -10.34
N GLU A 56 24.01 13.73 -9.21
CA GLU A 56 24.52 14.07 -7.88
C GLU A 56 23.83 13.18 -6.84
N TRP A 57 24.38 13.12 -5.63
CA TRP A 57 23.77 12.45 -4.50
C TRP A 57 24.13 13.18 -3.21
N VAL A 58 23.32 12.96 -2.17
CA VAL A 58 23.52 13.52 -0.84
C VAL A 58 23.82 12.36 0.10
N GLU A 59 24.90 12.50 0.86
CA GLU A 59 25.29 11.58 1.92
C GLU A 59 24.95 12.18 3.29
N ASP A 60 24.76 11.32 4.28
CA ASP A 60 24.62 11.73 5.67
C ASP A 60 25.95 11.83 6.42
N GLU A 61 25.89 12.11 7.71
CA GLU A 61 27.06 12.26 8.57
C GLU A 61 27.92 10.98 8.66
N ASN A 62 27.33 9.81 8.35
CA ASN A 62 28.01 8.52 8.34
C ASN A 62 28.49 8.11 6.94
N GLY A 63 28.27 8.94 5.92
CA GLY A 63 28.61 8.65 4.52
C GLY A 63 27.59 7.75 3.81
N ALA A 64 26.42 7.50 4.40
CA ALA A 64 25.36 6.74 3.74
C ALA A 64 24.59 7.63 2.77
N ILE A 65 24.32 7.14 1.55
CA ILE A 65 23.54 7.88 0.56
C ILE A 65 22.10 7.98 1.04
N LYS A 66 21.60 9.22 1.22
CA LYS A 66 20.20 9.51 1.56
C LYS A 66 19.36 9.97 0.38
N GLN A 67 19.99 10.50 -0.65
CA GLN A 67 19.27 11.01 -1.80
C GLN A 67 20.09 10.94 -3.07
N ILE A 68 19.46 10.62 -4.21
CA ILE A 68 20.10 10.56 -5.53
C ILE A 68 19.34 11.47 -6.49
N TYR A 69 20.02 12.42 -7.10
CA TYR A 69 19.48 13.24 -8.18
C TYR A 69 19.70 12.53 -9.53
N LEU A 70 18.60 12.14 -10.16
CA LEU A 70 18.57 11.46 -11.45
C LEU A 70 17.92 12.34 -12.51
N GLU A 71 18.44 12.27 -13.73
CA GLU A 71 17.80 12.89 -14.89
C GLU A 71 17.58 11.87 -16.01
N SER A 72 16.43 11.98 -16.65
CA SER A 72 16.10 11.26 -17.87
C SER A 72 15.49 12.20 -18.89
N GLU A 73 15.88 12.06 -20.15
CA GLU A 73 15.22 12.76 -21.25
C GLU A 73 13.74 12.35 -21.40
N ARG A 74 13.44 11.07 -21.17
CA ARG A 74 12.08 10.52 -21.28
C ARG A 74 11.18 10.82 -20.07
N TYR A 75 11.70 10.63 -18.85
CA TYR A 75 10.90 10.67 -17.62
C TYR A 75 11.09 11.94 -16.78
N GLY A 76 11.95 12.86 -17.21
CA GLY A 76 12.28 14.05 -16.44
C GLY A 76 13.27 13.78 -15.30
N ALA A 77 13.43 14.78 -14.44
CA ALA A 77 14.35 14.74 -13.31
C ALA A 77 13.62 14.31 -12.02
N TYR A 78 14.28 13.52 -11.19
CA TYR A 78 13.77 13.04 -9.90
C TYR A 78 14.85 13.13 -8.82
N LEU A 79 14.41 13.37 -7.59
CA LEU A 79 15.20 13.20 -6.38
C LEU A 79 14.72 11.93 -5.67
N MET A 80 15.50 10.87 -5.77
CA MET A 80 15.19 9.56 -5.18
C MET A 80 15.68 9.53 -3.75
N ASN A 81 14.77 9.39 -2.79
CA ASN A 81 15.08 9.23 -1.38
C ASN A 81 15.49 7.79 -1.10
N VAL A 82 16.66 7.61 -0.49
CA VAL A 82 17.25 6.32 -0.16
C VAL A 82 17.18 6.15 1.36
N SER A 83 16.68 4.99 1.80
CA SER A 83 16.65 4.59 3.20
C SER A 83 17.47 3.32 3.42
N GLU A 84 17.49 2.84 4.67
CA GLU A 84 18.10 1.54 5.01
C GLU A 84 17.37 0.36 4.35
N ASP A 85 16.10 0.52 3.98
CA ASP A 85 15.28 -0.47 3.27
C ASP A 85 15.48 -0.48 1.76
N THR A 86 16.13 0.55 1.20
CA THR A 86 16.42 0.60 -0.24
C THR A 86 17.42 -0.50 -0.59
N VAL A 87 17.00 -1.45 -1.42
CA VAL A 87 17.88 -2.53 -1.87
C VAL A 87 18.70 -2.10 -3.09
N TRP A 88 19.98 -2.46 -3.12
CA TRP A 88 20.90 -2.11 -4.20
C TRP A 88 21.31 -3.37 -4.95
N ILE A 89 21.00 -3.44 -6.24
CA ILE A 89 21.08 -4.67 -7.03
C ILE A 89 22.11 -4.52 -8.14
N ASP A 90 23.08 -5.45 -8.19
CA ASP A 90 23.88 -5.69 -9.38
C ASP A 90 23.13 -6.70 -10.26
N SER A 91 22.43 -6.19 -11.27
CA SER A 91 21.56 -6.99 -12.12
C SER A 91 22.32 -8.01 -12.96
N GLY A 92 23.57 -7.72 -13.31
CA GLY A 92 24.39 -8.60 -14.14
C GLY A 92 25.00 -9.77 -13.37
N ARG A 93 25.23 -9.60 -12.06
CA ARG A 93 25.82 -10.65 -11.20
C ARG A 93 24.80 -11.38 -10.33
N HIS A 94 23.56 -10.91 -10.27
CA HIS A 94 22.54 -11.38 -9.32
C HIS A 94 22.99 -11.26 -7.86
N THR A 95 23.64 -10.14 -7.51
CA THR A 95 24.15 -9.89 -6.15
C THR A 95 23.73 -8.52 -5.64
N GLN A 96 23.93 -8.28 -4.34
CA GLN A 96 23.90 -6.93 -3.79
C GLN A 96 24.99 -6.06 -4.45
N SER A 97 24.63 -4.83 -4.80
CA SER A 97 25.54 -3.77 -5.24
C SER A 97 25.92 -2.88 -4.05
N ASP A 98 27.17 -2.43 -4.01
CA ASP A 98 27.65 -1.50 -2.99
C ASP A 98 27.24 -0.05 -3.34
N PRO A 99 26.42 0.64 -2.53
CA PRO A 99 26.02 2.02 -2.79
C PRO A 99 27.20 2.98 -2.91
N SER A 100 28.28 2.74 -2.16
CA SER A 100 29.47 3.61 -2.15
C SER A 100 30.23 3.59 -3.49
N SER A 101 29.96 2.59 -4.34
CA SER A 101 30.53 2.48 -5.67
C SER A 101 29.74 3.24 -6.75
N LEU A 102 28.73 4.03 -6.37
CA LEU A 102 27.91 4.81 -7.30
C LEU A 102 28.75 5.84 -8.06
N GLN A 103 28.56 5.93 -9.38
CA GLN A 103 29.31 6.86 -10.23
C GLN A 103 28.42 7.93 -10.86
N LYS A 104 28.90 9.17 -10.87
CA LYS A 104 28.29 10.25 -11.65
C LYS A 104 28.33 9.91 -13.13
N GLY A 105 27.18 10.00 -13.80
CA GLY A 105 27.01 9.64 -15.20
C GLY A 105 26.61 8.19 -15.46
N GLU A 106 26.54 7.33 -14.42
CA GLU A 106 26.03 5.97 -14.55
C GLU A 106 24.50 5.98 -14.81
N GLY A 107 24.05 5.11 -15.71
CA GLY A 107 22.63 4.86 -15.95
C GLY A 107 22.10 3.81 -14.97
N VAL A 108 21.03 4.13 -14.24
CA VAL A 108 20.43 3.26 -13.23
C VAL A 108 18.92 3.15 -13.44
N TYR A 109 18.37 2.01 -13.05
CA TYR A 109 16.93 1.83 -12.92
C TYR A 109 16.55 1.91 -11.45
N VAL A 110 15.44 2.55 -11.15
CA VAL A 110 14.94 2.70 -9.79
C VAL A 110 13.48 2.29 -9.77
N PHE A 111 13.14 1.32 -8.91
CA PHE A 111 11.76 1.06 -8.53
C PHE A 111 11.43 1.97 -7.35
N HIS A 112 10.44 2.85 -7.51
CA HIS A 112 10.09 3.88 -6.53
C HIS A 112 8.59 3.91 -6.22
N SER A 113 8.21 4.61 -5.14
CA SER A 113 6.80 4.77 -4.75
C SER A 113 6.00 5.49 -5.84
N THR A 114 4.73 5.13 -5.97
CA THR A 114 3.74 5.88 -6.77
C THR A 114 3.41 7.24 -6.14
N VAL A 115 3.76 7.42 -4.86
CA VAL A 115 3.62 8.67 -4.12
C VAL A 115 4.88 9.52 -4.30
N GLU A 116 4.68 10.78 -4.69
CA GLU A 116 5.73 11.75 -4.91
C GLU A 116 5.36 13.15 -4.38
N THR A 117 6.38 13.94 -4.06
CA THR A 117 6.19 15.33 -3.63
C THR A 117 5.85 16.21 -4.82
N ARG A 118 5.10 17.29 -4.57
CA ARG A 118 4.80 18.33 -5.57
C ARG A 118 5.96 19.33 -5.79
N SER A 119 7.19 18.95 -5.47
CA SER A 119 8.38 19.80 -5.68
C SER A 119 8.90 19.70 -7.11
N LEU A 120 9.87 20.56 -7.46
CA LEU A 120 10.58 20.50 -8.74
C LEU A 120 12.10 20.46 -8.46
N PRO A 121 12.79 19.32 -8.65
CA PRO A 121 12.25 18.03 -9.10
C PRO A 121 11.30 17.39 -8.07
N PRO A 122 10.37 16.51 -8.50
CA PRO A 122 9.62 15.66 -7.59
C PRO A 122 10.55 14.73 -6.81
N GLN A 123 10.17 14.43 -5.57
CA GLN A 123 10.88 13.53 -4.68
C GLN A 123 10.01 12.31 -4.38
N THR A 124 10.62 11.14 -4.31
CA THR A 124 9.91 9.88 -4.06
C THR A 124 10.86 8.88 -3.38
N ALA A 125 10.30 7.92 -2.65
CA ALA A 125 11.07 6.86 -2.00
C ALA A 125 11.54 5.83 -3.02
N ALA A 126 12.83 5.48 -3.00
CA ALA A 126 13.39 4.40 -3.80
C ALA A 126 13.33 3.07 -3.04
N PHE A 127 12.66 2.09 -3.60
CA PHE A 127 12.59 0.74 -3.03
C PHE A 127 13.74 -0.13 -3.50
N ALA A 128 14.11 -0.03 -4.78
CA ALA A 128 15.26 -0.75 -5.33
C ALA A 128 16.03 0.11 -6.34
N VAL A 129 17.35 0.13 -6.23
CA VAL A 129 18.26 0.73 -7.21
C VAL A 129 18.99 -0.39 -7.94
N VAL A 130 18.72 -0.53 -9.24
CA VAL A 130 19.24 -1.60 -10.10
C VAL A 130 20.32 -1.04 -11.04
N ARG A 131 21.50 -1.67 -10.96
CA ARG A 131 22.74 -1.25 -11.61
C ARG A 131 23.33 -2.38 -12.44
N ASN A 132 24.33 -2.07 -13.28
CA ASN A 132 25.11 -3.05 -14.05
C ASN A 132 24.26 -4.01 -14.90
N ILE A 133 23.28 -3.48 -15.65
CA ILE A 133 22.40 -4.30 -16.49
C ILE A 133 23.13 -4.68 -17.80
N PRO A 134 23.27 -5.98 -18.11
CA PRO A 134 23.87 -6.43 -19.37
C PRO A 134 23.04 -5.97 -20.58
N MET A 135 23.70 -5.73 -21.72
CA MET A 135 23.01 -5.26 -22.94
C MET A 135 22.03 -6.28 -23.53
N ASP A 136 22.21 -7.57 -23.23
CA ASP A 136 21.47 -8.71 -23.75
C ASP A 136 20.52 -9.35 -22.73
N ALA A 137 20.48 -8.83 -21.50
CA ALA A 137 19.61 -9.30 -20.43
C ALA A 137 18.59 -8.24 -20.03
N GLY A 138 17.40 -8.68 -19.64
CA GLY A 138 16.40 -7.80 -19.02
C GLY A 138 16.88 -7.26 -17.67
N SER A 139 16.37 -6.10 -17.27
CA SER A 139 16.55 -5.60 -15.90
C SER A 139 15.90 -6.56 -14.92
N ALA A 140 16.53 -6.75 -13.76
CA ALA A 140 15.85 -7.31 -12.60
C ALA A 140 14.59 -6.49 -12.30
N MET A 141 13.47 -7.18 -12.04
CA MET A 141 12.16 -6.59 -11.78
C MET A 141 11.80 -6.74 -10.32
N TYR A 142 11.45 -5.65 -9.66
CA TYR A 142 11.03 -5.64 -8.26
C TYR A 142 9.55 -5.97 -8.13
N HIS A 143 9.21 -6.93 -7.26
CA HIS A 143 7.83 -7.42 -7.08
C HIS A 143 7.50 -7.66 -5.62
N GLU A 144 6.29 -7.27 -5.22
CA GLU A 144 5.67 -7.79 -3.99
C GLU A 144 5.15 -9.20 -4.25
N VAL A 145 5.34 -10.07 -3.27
CA VAL A 145 4.75 -11.40 -3.30
C VAL A 145 3.39 -11.32 -2.63
N GLU A 146 2.33 -11.07 -3.40
CA GLU A 146 0.97 -10.96 -2.86
C GLU A 146 0.45 -12.33 -2.42
N ASN A 147 0.64 -13.33 -3.28
CA ASN A 147 0.22 -14.70 -3.04
C ASN A 147 1.24 -15.70 -3.61
N VAL A 148 1.37 -16.84 -2.93
CA VAL A 148 2.22 -17.95 -3.35
C VAL A 148 1.44 -19.26 -3.36
N SER A 149 1.63 -20.04 -4.42
CA SER A 149 1.16 -21.42 -4.49
C SER A 149 2.31 -22.30 -4.95
N LEU A 150 2.74 -23.22 -4.08
CA LEU A 150 3.75 -24.23 -4.39
C LEU A 150 3.06 -25.58 -4.57
N GLN A 151 3.07 -26.10 -5.80
CA GLN A 151 2.49 -27.41 -6.13
C GLN A 151 3.47 -28.17 -7.02
N ASP A 152 3.75 -29.43 -6.67
CA ASP A 152 4.62 -30.33 -7.45
C ASP A 152 6.00 -29.71 -7.82
N GLY A 153 6.58 -28.93 -6.91
CA GLY A 153 7.89 -28.27 -7.11
C GLY A 153 7.85 -27.02 -8.01
N LYS A 154 6.65 -26.58 -8.42
CA LYS A 154 6.44 -25.33 -9.16
C LYS A 154 5.81 -24.28 -8.25
N LEU A 155 6.54 -23.21 -8.03
CA LEU A 155 6.06 -22.01 -7.34
C LEU A 155 5.35 -21.10 -8.34
N THR A 156 4.19 -20.58 -7.94
CA THR A 156 3.49 -19.49 -8.63
C THR A 156 3.41 -18.30 -7.68
N ILE A 157 4.06 -17.21 -8.05
CA ILE A 157 3.98 -15.91 -7.36
C ILE A 157 2.93 -15.08 -8.09
N THR A 158 1.99 -14.52 -7.34
CA THR A 158 1.05 -13.49 -7.81
C THR A 158 1.57 -12.12 -7.37
N THR A 159 1.63 -11.18 -8.31
CA THR A 159 2.15 -9.80 -8.14
C THR A 159 1.40 -8.84 -9.07
N ASP A 160 1.73 -7.55 -8.99
CA ASP A 160 1.17 -6.45 -9.79
C ASP A 160 -0.36 -6.35 -9.67
N ASN A 161 -0.87 -6.36 -8.43
CA ASN A 161 -2.29 -6.38 -8.06
C ASN A 161 -3.05 -7.55 -8.71
N GLY A 162 -2.46 -8.75 -8.65
CA GLY A 162 -2.97 -9.94 -9.34
C GLY A 162 -2.82 -9.91 -10.86
N GLY A 163 -2.15 -8.90 -11.42
CA GLY A 163 -1.99 -8.69 -12.85
C GLY A 163 -0.92 -9.57 -13.49
N LEU A 164 -0.01 -10.15 -12.70
CA LEU A 164 1.10 -10.97 -13.19
C LEU A 164 1.29 -12.24 -12.35
N PHE A 165 1.47 -13.36 -13.04
CA PHE A 165 1.98 -14.59 -12.47
C PHE A 165 3.44 -14.82 -12.88
N VAL A 166 4.31 -14.92 -11.89
CA VAL A 166 5.72 -15.30 -12.05
C VAL A 166 5.89 -16.75 -11.59
N PHE A 167 6.25 -17.62 -12.51
CA PHE A 167 6.53 -19.03 -12.22
C PHE A 167 8.01 -19.24 -11.89
N ALA A 168 8.28 -20.08 -10.89
CA ALA A 168 9.62 -20.57 -10.59
C ALA A 168 9.58 -22.09 -10.30
N ASP A 169 10.65 -22.79 -10.66
CA ASP A 169 10.79 -24.23 -10.47
C ASP A 169 12.26 -24.61 -10.25
N GLU A 170 12.59 -25.90 -10.38
CA GLU A 170 13.95 -26.43 -10.21
C GLU A 170 15.00 -25.82 -11.15
N GLN A 171 14.59 -25.16 -12.24
CA GLN A 171 15.49 -24.49 -13.18
C GLN A 171 15.72 -23.02 -12.81
N THR A 172 14.91 -22.47 -11.91
CA THR A 172 15.04 -21.08 -11.45
C THR A 172 16.19 -20.98 -10.46
N GLN A 173 17.13 -20.07 -10.74
CA GLN A 173 18.22 -19.77 -9.82
C GLN A 173 17.71 -18.94 -8.64
N LEU A 174 18.07 -19.32 -7.42
CA LEU A 174 17.63 -18.65 -6.20
C LEU A 174 18.80 -17.98 -5.49
N PHE A 175 18.61 -16.71 -5.12
CA PHE A 175 19.58 -15.88 -4.41
C PHE A 175 18.92 -15.24 -3.20
N SER A 176 19.71 -14.95 -2.16
CA SER A 176 19.27 -14.12 -1.04
C SER A 176 20.01 -12.80 -1.07
N TYR A 177 19.30 -11.71 -0.81
CA TYR A 177 19.93 -10.40 -0.70
C TYR A 177 20.85 -10.33 0.53
N GLY A 178 22.09 -9.86 0.34
CA GLY A 178 23.07 -9.65 1.41
C GLY A 178 23.68 -10.92 2.02
N THR A 179 23.35 -12.11 1.54
CA THR A 179 23.97 -13.36 2.03
C THR A 179 24.26 -14.34 0.88
N ASP A 180 25.30 -15.14 1.04
CA ASP A 180 25.66 -16.20 0.08
C ASP A 180 24.84 -17.49 0.25
N THR A 181 23.91 -17.52 1.22
CA THR A 181 23.07 -18.70 1.46
C THR A 181 21.89 -18.66 0.51
N ALA A 182 21.80 -19.63 -0.40
CA ALA A 182 20.68 -19.72 -1.33
C ALA A 182 19.39 -20.10 -0.59
N PRO A 183 18.26 -19.40 -0.86
CA PRO A 183 16.97 -19.76 -0.30
C PRO A 183 16.37 -20.95 -1.04
N SER A 184 15.35 -21.55 -0.44
CA SER A 184 14.44 -22.50 -1.08
C SER A 184 13.20 -21.79 -1.62
N LEU A 185 12.44 -22.45 -2.51
CA LEU A 185 11.15 -21.91 -2.98
C LEU A 185 10.13 -21.75 -1.83
N GLU A 186 10.29 -22.48 -0.73
CA GLU A 186 9.41 -22.41 0.45
C GLU A 186 9.67 -21.16 1.31
N ASP A 187 10.85 -20.54 1.16
CA ASP A 187 11.20 -19.31 1.88
C ASP A 187 10.52 -18.07 1.26
N ILE A 188 9.93 -18.20 0.07
CA ILE A 188 9.19 -17.15 -0.61
C ILE A 188 7.74 -17.19 -0.14
N GLN A 189 7.34 -16.20 0.66
CA GLN A 189 6.03 -16.16 1.30
C GLN A 189 5.26 -14.89 0.93
N SER A 190 3.93 -14.93 1.04
CA SER A 190 3.09 -13.74 0.92
C SER A 190 3.57 -12.61 1.82
N GLY A 191 3.58 -11.39 1.29
CA GLY A 191 4.06 -10.18 1.93
C GLY A 191 5.59 -9.99 1.89
N SER A 192 6.35 -10.94 1.32
CA SER A 192 7.78 -10.72 1.02
C SER A 192 7.97 -9.96 -0.29
N TYR A 193 9.20 -9.54 -0.57
CA TYR A 193 9.56 -8.91 -1.85
C TYR A 193 10.66 -9.72 -2.53
N VAL A 194 10.65 -9.70 -3.87
CA VAL A 194 11.65 -10.38 -4.70
C VAL A 194 12.14 -9.48 -5.82
N MET A 195 13.40 -9.66 -6.22
CA MET A 195 13.85 -9.28 -7.55
C MET A 195 13.71 -10.50 -8.47
N ALA A 196 13.05 -10.33 -9.61
CA ALA A 196 12.83 -11.38 -10.58
C ALA A 196 13.47 -11.04 -11.93
N TRP A 197 14.22 -11.98 -12.47
CA TRP A 197 14.74 -11.92 -13.84
C TRP A 197 13.88 -12.83 -14.69
N TYR A 198 13.20 -12.26 -15.68
CA TYR A 198 12.39 -13.01 -16.62
C TYR A 198 12.38 -12.34 -18.00
N GLY A 199 12.05 -13.14 -19.01
CA GLY A 199 11.95 -12.70 -20.38
C GLY A 199 10.58 -12.13 -20.74
N ALA A 200 10.05 -12.54 -21.89
CA ALA A 200 8.75 -12.05 -22.34
C ALA A 200 7.60 -12.49 -21.43
N VAL A 201 6.71 -11.54 -21.12
CA VAL A 201 5.44 -11.80 -20.43
C VAL A 201 4.37 -12.15 -21.47
N ALA A 202 3.65 -13.24 -21.25
CA ALA A 202 2.54 -13.65 -22.11
C ALA A 202 1.41 -12.60 -22.09
N THR A 203 0.78 -12.37 -23.25
CA THR A 203 -0.29 -11.36 -23.41
C THR A 203 -1.66 -11.85 -22.90
N SER A 204 -1.68 -12.71 -21.89
CA SER A 204 -2.88 -13.15 -21.17
C SER A 204 -3.19 -12.21 -20.01
N TYR A 205 -4.38 -12.34 -19.41
CA TYR A 205 -4.68 -11.69 -18.13
C TYR A 205 -5.15 -12.74 -17.10
N PRO A 206 -4.46 -12.91 -15.95
CA PRO A 206 -3.18 -12.28 -15.62
C PRO A 206 -2.06 -12.60 -16.63
N GLY A 207 -1.11 -11.69 -16.76
CA GLY A 207 0.12 -11.91 -17.53
C GLY A 207 0.89 -13.08 -16.93
N GLN A 208 1.66 -13.80 -17.75
CA GLN A 208 2.38 -14.99 -17.27
C GLN A 208 3.82 -14.95 -17.74
N THR A 209 4.75 -15.26 -16.83
CA THR A 209 6.18 -15.34 -17.14
C THR A 209 6.87 -16.41 -16.31
N HIS A 210 8.07 -16.80 -16.72
CA HIS A 210 8.91 -17.74 -15.98
C HIS A 210 10.21 -17.05 -15.60
N ALA A 211 10.54 -17.13 -14.30
CA ALA A 211 11.74 -16.52 -13.76
C ALA A 211 12.96 -17.40 -14.03
N SER A 212 13.96 -16.85 -14.72
CA SER A 212 15.29 -17.45 -14.81
C SER A 212 16.04 -17.35 -13.49
N ALA A 213 15.80 -16.28 -12.74
CA ALA A 213 16.36 -16.10 -11.40
C ALA A 213 15.40 -15.32 -10.50
N LEU A 214 15.42 -15.64 -9.21
CA LEU A 214 14.76 -14.89 -8.15
C LEU A 214 15.79 -14.56 -7.06
N MET A 215 15.73 -13.33 -6.56
CA MET A 215 16.43 -12.92 -5.35
C MET A 215 15.41 -12.55 -4.29
N VAL A 216 15.44 -13.26 -3.16
CA VAL A 216 14.60 -12.94 -1.99
C VAL A 216 15.19 -11.74 -1.28
N LEU A 217 14.38 -10.69 -1.14
CA LEU A 217 14.76 -9.47 -0.45
C LEU A 217 14.50 -9.59 1.05
N PRO A 218 15.24 -8.85 1.91
CA PRO A 218 14.83 -8.70 3.30
C PRO A 218 13.40 -8.19 3.35
N LYS A 219 12.66 -8.51 4.42
CA LYS A 219 11.34 -7.91 4.64
C LYS A 219 11.50 -6.39 4.65
N GLN A 220 11.08 -5.74 3.57
CA GLN A 220 11.13 -4.29 3.48
C GLN A 220 10.02 -3.72 4.34
N GLN A 221 10.38 -2.86 5.29
CA GLN A 221 9.42 -2.01 5.97
C GLN A 221 9.11 -0.84 5.04
N THR A 222 8.34 -1.09 3.97
CA THR A 222 7.89 -0.01 3.07
C THR A 222 7.21 1.04 3.95
N ALA A 223 7.62 2.32 3.92
CA ALA A 223 7.10 3.34 4.84
C ALA A 223 5.55 3.40 4.87
N GLU A 224 4.88 3.13 3.74
CA GLU A 224 3.42 3.06 3.65
C GLU A 224 2.83 1.76 4.23
N LYS A 225 3.55 0.63 4.18
CA LYS A 225 3.16 -0.65 4.79
C LYS A 225 3.52 -0.69 6.28
N SER A 226 4.63 -0.07 6.69
CA SER A 226 5.04 0.11 8.09
C SER A 226 4.13 1.10 8.81
N GLU A 227 3.68 2.17 8.15
CA GLU A 227 2.64 3.03 8.73
C GLU A 227 1.36 2.23 8.89
N LYS A 228 0.88 1.52 7.86
CA LYS A 228 -0.39 0.77 7.90
C LYS A 228 -0.38 -0.50 8.77
N GLU A 229 0.76 -1.19 8.89
CA GLU A 229 0.98 -2.34 9.80
C GLU A 229 1.26 -1.88 11.23
N SER A 230 1.77 -0.65 11.44
CA SER A 230 1.82 -0.06 12.78
C SER A 230 0.50 0.60 13.17
N LEU A 231 -0.44 0.84 12.25
CA LEU A 231 -1.75 1.38 12.60
C LEU A 231 -2.58 0.35 13.37
N LEU A 232 -3.17 0.80 14.45
CA LEU A 232 -3.95 -0.03 15.34
C LEU A 232 -5.34 -0.29 14.76
N THR A 233 -5.64 -1.55 14.44
CA THR A 233 -6.99 -1.98 14.08
C THR A 233 -7.86 -2.20 15.31
N ARG A 234 -9.18 -2.18 15.14
CA ARG A 234 -10.13 -2.48 16.23
C ARG A 234 -9.95 -3.88 16.78
N ALA A 235 -9.71 -4.87 15.91
CA ALA A 235 -9.38 -6.23 16.32
C ALA A 235 -8.04 -6.29 17.09
N GLY A 236 -7.02 -5.57 16.63
CA GLY A 236 -5.73 -5.47 17.31
C GLY A 236 -5.86 -4.89 18.73
N LEU A 237 -6.58 -3.77 18.86
CA LEU A 237 -6.82 -3.12 20.16
C LEU A 237 -7.50 -4.05 21.17
N VAL A 238 -8.62 -4.69 20.79
CA VAL A 238 -9.33 -5.56 21.73
C VAL A 238 -8.53 -6.82 22.05
N SER A 239 -7.75 -7.34 21.11
CA SER A 239 -6.88 -8.49 21.33
C SER A 239 -5.79 -8.17 22.35
N ALA A 240 -5.13 -7.02 22.23
CA ALA A 240 -4.12 -6.58 23.19
C ALA A 240 -4.69 -6.32 24.59
N LEU A 241 -5.87 -5.69 24.69
CA LEU A 241 -6.56 -5.49 25.97
C LEU A 241 -6.99 -6.82 26.59
N HIS A 242 -7.48 -7.76 25.79
CA HIS A 242 -7.86 -9.09 26.24
C HIS A 242 -6.66 -9.88 26.75
N GLU A 243 -5.53 -9.82 26.04
CA GLU A 243 -4.26 -10.40 26.50
C GLU A 243 -3.85 -9.81 27.85
N LYS A 244 -3.82 -8.47 27.98
CA LYS A 244 -3.45 -7.79 29.23
C LYS A 244 -4.40 -8.14 30.38
N ALA A 245 -5.69 -8.37 30.10
CA ALA A 245 -6.69 -8.82 31.08
C ALA A 245 -6.53 -10.29 31.49
N GLY A 246 -5.60 -11.05 30.88
CA GLY A 246 -5.40 -12.47 31.15
C GLY A 246 -6.34 -13.39 30.36
N LYS A 247 -6.82 -12.93 29.20
CA LYS A 247 -7.71 -13.64 28.28
C LYS A 247 -8.99 -14.19 28.96
N PRO A 248 -9.79 -13.34 29.63
CA PRO A 248 -11.05 -13.77 30.24
C PRO A 248 -11.99 -14.39 29.20
N VAL A 249 -12.56 -15.55 29.53
CA VAL A 249 -13.57 -16.21 28.69
C VAL A 249 -14.95 -15.82 29.21
N VAL A 250 -15.78 -15.26 28.34
CA VAL A 250 -17.15 -14.83 28.68
C VAL A 250 -18.18 -15.54 27.81
N ASN A 251 -19.32 -15.88 28.38
CA ASN A 251 -20.45 -16.40 27.63
C ASN A 251 -21.39 -15.26 27.23
N TYR A 252 -20.93 -14.43 26.30
CA TYR A 252 -21.69 -13.29 25.77
C TYR A 252 -22.19 -13.58 24.36
N ALA A 253 -23.48 -13.30 24.13
CA ALA A 253 -24.11 -13.48 22.82
C ALA A 253 -23.65 -12.39 21.86
N MET A 254 -22.63 -12.70 21.06
CA MET A 254 -22.08 -11.83 20.04
C MET A 254 -22.82 -12.02 18.71
N ARG A 255 -23.32 -10.92 18.11
CA ARG A 255 -24.02 -10.90 16.82
C ARG A 255 -23.42 -9.84 15.90
N TYR A 256 -22.13 -9.98 15.61
CA TYR A 256 -21.47 -9.18 14.60
C TYR A 256 -21.47 -9.94 13.28
N ALA A 257 -22.03 -9.34 12.23
CA ALA A 257 -22.14 -9.99 10.93
C ALA A 257 -20.78 -10.14 10.22
N ASP A 258 -19.80 -9.34 10.61
CA ASP A 258 -18.47 -9.18 10.04
C ASP A 258 -17.35 -9.82 10.88
N VAL A 259 -17.70 -10.60 11.91
CA VAL A 259 -16.73 -11.34 12.73
C VAL A 259 -16.98 -12.83 12.56
N ASN A 260 -16.08 -13.50 11.84
CA ASN A 260 -16.12 -14.96 11.68
C ASN A 260 -15.79 -15.65 13.03
N ALA A 261 -16.52 -16.72 13.34
CA ALA A 261 -16.36 -17.50 14.55
C ALA A 261 -14.98 -18.19 14.66
N ASP A 262 -14.30 -18.40 13.53
CA ASP A 262 -13.00 -19.08 13.48
C ASP A 262 -11.80 -18.10 13.49
N CYS A 263 -12.04 -16.77 13.52
CA CYS A 263 -10.95 -15.79 13.58
C CYS A 263 -10.23 -15.81 14.94
N SER A 264 -8.92 -15.58 14.93
CA SER A 264 -8.08 -15.61 16.14
C SER A 264 -8.49 -14.61 17.23
N TYR A 265 -9.07 -13.48 16.85
CA TYR A 265 -9.52 -12.42 17.75
C TYR A 265 -10.98 -12.55 18.22
N VAL A 266 -11.71 -13.61 17.83
CA VAL A 266 -13.15 -13.75 18.10
C VAL A 266 -13.50 -13.66 19.59
N GLU A 267 -12.70 -14.28 20.46
CA GLU A 267 -12.95 -14.27 21.90
C GLU A 267 -12.60 -12.93 22.54
N ALA A 268 -11.60 -12.22 22.01
CA ALA A 268 -11.28 -10.86 22.42
C ALA A 268 -12.41 -9.90 22.06
N VAL A 269 -12.97 -10.01 20.85
CA VAL A 269 -14.13 -9.20 20.44
C VAL A 269 -15.34 -9.52 21.33
N ARG A 270 -15.59 -10.80 21.63
CA ARG A 270 -16.70 -11.23 22.49
C ARG A 270 -16.61 -10.60 23.88
N TRP A 271 -15.41 -10.64 24.49
CA TRP A 271 -15.15 -10.02 25.78
C TRP A 271 -15.25 -8.50 25.73
N ALA A 272 -14.62 -7.85 24.74
CA ALA A 272 -14.70 -6.40 24.60
C ALA A 272 -16.14 -5.91 24.41
N ALA A 273 -16.98 -6.69 23.72
CA ALA A 273 -18.41 -6.41 23.56
C ALA A 273 -19.21 -6.58 24.86
N SER A 274 -18.84 -7.53 25.74
CA SER A 274 -19.50 -7.68 27.04
C SER A 274 -19.15 -6.55 28.01
N GLU A 275 -17.91 -6.06 27.93
CA GLU A 275 -17.42 -4.94 28.75
C GLU A 275 -17.77 -3.56 28.15
N GLY A 276 -18.19 -3.50 26.88
CA GLY A 276 -18.52 -2.26 26.20
C GLY A 276 -17.32 -1.38 25.86
N LEU A 277 -16.13 -1.98 25.66
CA LEU A 277 -14.87 -1.24 25.47
C LEU A 277 -14.88 -0.37 24.20
N LEU A 278 -15.52 -0.85 23.14
CA LEU A 278 -15.67 -0.11 21.88
C LEU A 278 -17.15 0.15 21.56
N GLY A 279 -17.41 1.23 20.82
CA GLY A 279 -18.71 1.47 20.21
C GLY A 279 -19.04 0.41 19.15
N LYS A 280 -20.34 0.21 18.87
CA LYS A 280 -20.81 -0.61 17.75
C LYS A 280 -21.39 0.28 16.65
N GLU A 281 -21.24 -0.15 15.40
CA GLU A 281 -21.90 0.47 14.25
C GLU A 281 -22.97 -0.48 13.73
N GLY A 282 -24.23 -0.26 14.13
CA GLY A 282 -25.32 -1.17 13.77
C GLY A 282 -25.09 -2.59 14.30
N GLU A 283 -24.95 -3.55 13.36
CA GLU A 283 -24.66 -4.97 13.60
C GLU A 283 -23.23 -5.38 13.22
N SER A 284 -22.34 -4.40 12.99
CA SER A 284 -20.94 -4.63 12.60
C SER A 284 -19.96 -4.23 13.70
N PHE A 285 -18.86 -4.98 13.81
CA PHE A 285 -17.74 -4.66 14.69
C PHE A 285 -16.64 -3.87 13.98
N LEU A 286 -16.48 -4.08 12.67
CA LEU A 286 -15.46 -3.53 11.79
C LEU A 286 -14.04 -3.87 12.25
N PRO A 287 -13.65 -5.17 12.28
CA PRO A 287 -12.40 -5.61 12.88
C PRO A 287 -11.15 -4.97 12.26
N ASP A 288 -11.19 -4.72 10.95
CA ASP A 288 -10.06 -4.18 10.17
C ASP A 288 -10.03 -2.65 10.10
N ASN A 289 -11.04 -1.96 10.65
CA ASN A 289 -11.01 -0.50 10.71
C ASN A 289 -9.94 -0.02 11.69
N PHE A 290 -9.23 1.03 11.30
CA PHE A 290 -8.27 1.70 12.17
C PHE A 290 -8.98 2.45 13.29
N VAL A 291 -8.34 2.41 14.46
CA VAL A 291 -8.77 3.13 15.65
C VAL A 291 -8.13 4.51 15.63
N ASN A 292 -8.93 5.57 15.75
CA ASN A 292 -8.38 6.92 15.93
C ASN A 292 -8.00 7.18 17.41
N ARG A 293 -7.25 8.25 17.67
CA ARG A 293 -6.75 8.55 19.02
C ARG A 293 -7.87 8.80 20.04
N GLU A 294 -9.00 9.39 19.66
CA GLU A 294 -10.12 9.57 20.59
C GLU A 294 -10.84 8.25 20.95
N GLU A 295 -10.99 7.35 19.98
CA GLU A 295 -11.53 6.01 20.21
C GLU A 295 -10.59 5.18 21.10
N LEU A 296 -9.27 5.28 20.88
CA LEU A 296 -8.27 4.65 21.74
C LEU A 296 -8.38 5.18 23.18
N ALA A 297 -8.51 6.50 23.36
CA ALA A 297 -8.72 7.09 24.69
C ALA A 297 -9.96 6.52 25.39
N VAL A 298 -11.08 6.43 24.65
CA VAL A 298 -12.34 5.88 25.17
C VAL A 298 -12.19 4.41 25.57
N ALA A 299 -11.54 3.60 24.73
CA ALA A 299 -11.34 2.18 25.02
C ALA A 299 -10.47 1.96 26.26
N LEU A 300 -9.34 2.67 26.37
CA LEU A 300 -8.45 2.61 27.53
C LEU A 300 -9.13 3.11 28.81
N TRP A 301 -9.91 4.19 28.71
CA TRP A 301 -10.67 4.73 29.83
C TRP A 301 -11.73 3.76 30.34
N ARG A 302 -12.47 3.11 29.44
CA ARG A 302 -13.45 2.09 29.79
C ARG A 302 -12.79 0.85 30.39
N TYR A 303 -11.68 0.41 29.80
CA TYR A 303 -10.87 -0.69 30.33
C TYR A 303 -10.38 -0.40 31.77
N ALA A 304 -10.03 0.85 32.07
CA ALA A 304 -9.66 1.30 33.42
C ALA A 304 -10.85 1.47 34.38
N GLY A 305 -12.08 1.13 33.98
CA GLY A 305 -13.28 1.25 34.81
C GLY A 305 -13.97 2.61 34.74
N SER A 306 -13.72 3.40 33.69
CA SER A 306 -14.31 4.74 33.46
C SER A 306 -14.13 5.74 34.62
N PRO A 307 -12.92 5.92 35.16
CA PRO A 307 -12.66 6.85 36.27
C PRO A 307 -12.98 8.29 35.88
N THR A 308 -13.55 9.08 36.80
CA THR A 308 -13.78 10.51 36.55
C THR A 308 -12.44 11.27 36.58
N PRO A 309 -12.12 12.09 35.56
CA PRO A 309 -10.91 12.92 35.60
C PRO A 309 -10.98 13.95 36.74
N GLU A 310 -9.86 14.18 37.41
CA GLU A 310 -9.70 15.20 38.44
C GLU A 310 -9.53 16.60 37.81
N ASP A 311 -8.83 16.68 36.68
CA ASP A 311 -8.64 17.92 35.91
C ASP A 311 -9.35 17.84 34.54
N TYR A 312 -10.67 18.03 34.55
CA TYR A 312 -11.41 18.18 33.29
C TYR A 312 -11.04 19.48 32.53
N ALA A 313 -10.49 20.48 33.22
CA ALA A 313 -10.11 21.75 32.60
C ALA A 313 -8.86 21.63 31.71
N ILE A 314 -8.16 20.48 31.74
CA ILE A 314 -7.07 20.17 30.80
C ILE A 314 -7.51 20.31 29.34
N LEU A 315 -8.79 20.04 29.03
CA LEU A 315 -9.35 20.19 27.69
C LEU A 315 -9.32 21.65 27.19
N ASN A 316 -9.41 22.64 28.09
CA ASN A 316 -9.35 24.05 27.70
C ASN A 316 -7.95 24.47 27.21
N LYS A 317 -6.94 23.63 27.44
CA LYS A 317 -5.57 23.83 26.96
C LYS A 317 -5.36 23.21 25.58
N MET A 318 -6.34 22.47 25.05
CA MET A 318 -6.28 21.83 23.74
C MET A 318 -6.88 22.76 22.69
N ALA A 319 -6.10 23.10 21.67
CA ALA A 319 -6.53 23.94 20.56
C ALA A 319 -7.54 23.22 19.65
N ASP A 320 -7.47 21.89 19.60
CA ASP A 320 -8.34 21.01 18.82
C ASP A 320 -9.48 20.38 19.65
N VAL A 321 -9.82 20.97 20.79
CA VAL A 321 -10.89 20.49 21.69
C VAL A 321 -12.27 20.39 21.00
N GLU A 322 -12.50 21.20 19.97
CA GLU A 322 -13.73 21.17 19.17
C GLU A 322 -13.80 19.97 18.24
N GLU A 323 -12.66 19.38 17.86
CA GLU A 323 -12.57 18.16 17.05
C GLU A 323 -12.75 16.88 17.88
N ILE A 324 -12.64 16.99 19.21
CA ILE A 324 -12.89 15.89 20.13
C ILE A 324 -14.40 15.72 20.27
N SER A 325 -14.88 14.53 19.91
CA SER A 325 -16.26 14.10 20.09
C SER A 325 -16.70 14.34 21.52
N ILE A 326 -17.89 14.92 21.72
CA ILE A 326 -18.43 15.24 23.06
C ILE A 326 -18.42 14.00 23.97
N SER A 327 -18.73 12.84 23.42
CA SER A 327 -18.72 11.54 24.12
C SER A 327 -17.32 11.07 24.52
N ALA A 328 -16.26 11.53 23.84
CA ALA A 328 -14.87 11.16 24.11
C ALA A 328 -14.17 12.10 25.09
N ARG A 329 -14.70 13.31 25.33
CA ARG A 329 -14.04 14.35 26.15
C ARG A 329 -13.66 13.90 27.56
N LEU A 330 -14.52 13.14 28.24
CA LEU A 330 -14.20 12.60 29.57
C LEU A 330 -13.01 11.64 29.52
N ALA A 331 -12.98 10.76 28.53
CA ALA A 331 -11.89 9.81 28.34
C ALA A 331 -10.58 10.50 27.96
N VAL A 332 -10.63 11.49 27.05
CA VAL A 332 -9.46 12.27 26.64
C VAL A 332 -8.89 13.08 27.80
N ALA A 333 -9.74 13.75 28.58
CA ALA A 333 -9.31 14.49 29.77
C ALA A 333 -8.57 13.58 30.75
N TRP A 334 -9.16 12.42 31.08
CA TRP A 334 -8.53 11.43 31.95
C TRP A 334 -7.20 10.90 31.38
N ALA A 335 -7.18 10.55 30.09
CA ALA A 335 -6.01 9.96 29.46
C ALA A 335 -4.83 10.93 29.41
N CYS A 336 -5.10 12.21 29.17
CA CYS A 336 -4.09 13.27 29.23
C CYS A 336 -3.63 13.55 30.67
N GLU A 337 -4.57 13.63 31.62
CA GLU A 337 -4.24 13.86 33.05
C GLU A 337 -3.34 12.77 33.61
N LYS A 338 -3.66 11.49 33.36
CA LYS A 338 -2.84 10.35 33.81
C LYS A 338 -1.63 10.09 32.90
N GLY A 339 -1.50 10.83 31.81
CA GLY A 339 -0.46 10.64 30.80
C GLY A 339 -0.54 9.31 30.07
N VAL A 340 -1.66 8.58 30.16
CA VAL A 340 -1.90 7.29 29.48
C VAL A 340 -1.91 7.49 27.96
N LEU A 341 -2.55 8.57 27.51
CA LEU A 341 -2.50 9.01 26.11
C LEU A 341 -2.36 10.54 26.09
N PRO A 342 -1.12 11.07 26.07
CA PRO A 342 -0.89 12.51 26.07
C PRO A 342 -1.18 13.13 24.69
N ALA A 343 -1.30 14.45 24.67
CA ALA A 343 -1.27 15.25 23.45
C ALA A 343 0.02 15.01 22.66
N ILE A 344 -0.04 15.11 21.32
CA ILE A 344 1.11 14.88 20.43
C ILE A 344 2.03 16.10 20.33
N ASP A 345 1.49 17.28 20.59
CA ASP A 345 2.20 18.55 20.61
C ASP A 345 1.54 19.50 21.63
N GLU A 346 2.15 20.66 21.88
CA GLU A 346 1.64 21.68 22.80
C GLU A 346 0.20 22.08 22.44
N GLY A 347 -0.75 21.53 23.19
CA GLY A 347 -2.19 21.79 23.01
C GLY A 347 -2.83 21.06 21.83
N ILE A 348 -2.19 20.08 21.20
CA ILE A 348 -2.77 19.32 20.07
C ILE A 348 -2.94 17.85 20.46
N PHE A 349 -4.18 17.38 20.58
CA PHE A 349 -4.47 15.97 20.86
C PHE A 349 -4.52 15.10 19.61
N ALA A 350 -4.93 15.66 18.47
CA ALA A 350 -5.21 15.03 17.18
C ALA A 350 -6.24 13.89 17.28
N PRO A 351 -7.50 14.16 17.66
CA PRO A 351 -8.50 13.12 17.97
C PRO A 351 -8.79 12.18 16.79
N GLN A 352 -8.78 12.72 15.56
CA GLN A 352 -9.11 11.97 14.35
C GLN A 352 -7.91 11.25 13.71
N GLN A 353 -6.69 11.49 14.20
CA GLN A 353 -5.50 10.81 13.70
C GLN A 353 -5.56 9.32 14.08
N PRO A 354 -5.28 8.39 13.15
CA PRO A 354 -5.12 6.97 13.47
C PRO A 354 -4.06 6.75 14.56
N ALA A 355 -4.37 5.86 15.50
CA ALA A 355 -3.43 5.44 16.53
C ALA A 355 -2.53 4.32 16.00
N SER A 356 -1.31 4.20 16.54
CA SER A 356 -0.40 3.10 16.27
C SER A 356 -0.37 2.07 17.39
N GLU A 357 0.09 0.85 17.10
CA GLU A 357 0.36 -0.20 18.09
C GLU A 357 1.38 0.26 19.15
N GLU A 358 2.40 1.02 18.75
CA GLU A 358 3.38 1.60 19.68
C GLU A 358 2.72 2.50 20.74
N ILE A 359 1.78 3.36 20.31
CA ILE A 359 1.04 4.23 21.23
C ILE A 359 0.20 3.39 22.20
N LEU A 360 -0.43 2.31 21.72
CA LEU A 360 -1.16 1.39 22.58
C LEU A 360 -0.23 0.74 23.61
N ASP A 361 0.91 0.20 23.20
CA ASP A 361 1.86 -0.45 24.11
C ASP A 361 2.36 0.51 25.19
N ALA A 362 2.72 1.73 24.81
CA ALA A 362 3.11 2.77 25.76
C ALA A 362 1.98 3.10 26.75
N ALA A 363 0.72 3.15 26.29
CA ALA A 363 -0.44 3.37 27.14
C ALA A 363 -0.67 2.19 28.10
N LEU A 364 -0.58 0.96 27.60
CA LEU A 364 -0.75 -0.26 28.40
C LEU A 364 0.31 -0.40 29.50
N GLN A 365 1.53 0.04 29.26
CA GLN A 365 2.59 0.07 30.29
C GLN A 365 2.21 0.99 31.45
N LYS A 366 1.54 2.12 31.19
CA LYS A 366 1.11 3.09 32.22
C LYS A 366 -0.13 2.65 33.01
N LEU A 367 -0.89 1.69 32.49
CA LEU A 367 -2.06 1.10 33.15
C LEU A 367 -1.71 -0.11 34.04
N SER A 368 -0.43 -0.35 34.29
CA SER A 368 0.07 -1.53 35.03
C SER A 368 0.12 -1.34 36.54
#